data_AF-A0A1Y2T1K7-F1
#
_entry.id   AF-A0A1Y2T1K7-F1
#
_cell.length_a   1.000
_cell.length_b   1.000
_cell.length_c   1.000
_cell.angle_alpha   90.00
_cell.angle_beta   90.00
_cell.angle_gamma   90.00
#
_symmetry.space_group_name_H-M   'P 1'
#
loop_
_entity.id
_entity.type
_entity.pdbx_description
1 polymer ?
#
loop_
_entity_poly.entity_id
_entity_poly.type
_entity_poly.pdbx_seq_one_letter_code
_entity_poly.pdbx_strand_id
1 'polypeptide(L)'
;MSWSEKRTRKHQVIVALNDEEYADSKAFYERVKHFTEYKTYSKFARKVLTKGYVKQITFTFDPRELLSEVRRIGINVNQIAWKVNRENTAAKTDISDVQREVSALESEVMRLCHEFESVVRD
;
A
#
# COMPACT_ATOMS: atom_id res chain seq x y z
N MET A 1 15.29 46.48 -21.92
CA MET A 1 15.07 45.47 -20.86
C MET A 1 14.32 44.31 -21.48
N SER A 2 14.91 43.12 -21.43
CA SER A 2 14.38 41.93 -22.08
C SER A 2 13.25 41.32 -21.24
N TRP A 3 12.20 40.82 -21.88
CA TRP A 3 11.07 40.11 -21.25
C TRP A 3 11.53 38.93 -20.36
N SER A 4 12.73 38.40 -20.60
CA SER A 4 13.36 37.35 -19.78
C SER A 4 13.72 37.80 -18.35
N GLU A 5 14.01 39.09 -18.12
CA GLU A 5 14.49 39.60 -16.83
C GLU A 5 13.38 39.73 -15.76
N LYS A 6 12.10 39.80 -16.19
CA LYS A 6 10.93 39.96 -15.29
C LYS A 6 10.27 38.63 -14.87
N ARG A 7 10.87 37.47 -15.16
CA ARG A 7 10.28 36.18 -14.82
C ARG A 7 10.42 35.89 -13.32
N THR A 8 9.31 35.52 -12.69
CA THR A 8 9.28 35.07 -11.29
C THR A 8 9.92 33.69 -11.09
N ARG A 9 10.03 32.89 -12.17
CA ARG A 9 10.63 31.54 -12.16
C ARG A 9 11.88 31.54 -13.01
N LYS A 10 13.03 31.74 -12.35
CA LYS A 10 14.35 31.92 -12.99
C LYS A 10 15.12 30.61 -13.18
N HIS A 11 14.93 29.64 -12.30
CA HIS A 11 15.63 28.36 -12.34
C HIS A 11 14.88 27.35 -13.22
N GLN A 12 15.62 26.68 -14.12
CA GLN A 12 15.11 25.61 -14.96
C GLN A 12 15.64 24.27 -14.45
N VAL A 13 14.78 23.27 -14.39
CA VAL A 13 15.12 21.89 -14.05
C VAL A 13 14.75 21.04 -15.26
N ILE A 14 15.72 20.29 -15.79
CA ILE A 14 15.55 19.39 -16.92
C ILE A 14 15.64 17.97 -16.40
N VAL A 15 14.60 17.17 -16.65
CA VAL A 15 14.54 15.76 -16.28
C VAL A 15 14.33 14.98 -17.58
N ALA A 16 15.29 14.13 -17.93
CA ALA A 16 15.13 13.21 -19.04
C ALA A 16 14.38 11.97 -18.54
N LEU A 17 13.40 11.53 -19.32
CA LEU A 17 12.60 10.33 -19.05
C LEU A 17 12.80 9.37 -20.21
N ASN A 18 12.83 8.07 -19.92
CA ASN A 18 12.68 7.05 -20.95
C ASN A 18 11.22 6.97 -21.43
N ASP A 19 10.96 6.14 -22.46
CA ASP A 19 9.64 6.07 -23.09
C ASP A 19 8.53 5.63 -22.12
N GLU A 20 8.84 4.67 -21.23
CA GLU A 20 7.90 4.15 -20.22
C GLU A 20 7.60 5.21 -19.16
N GLU A 21 8.63 5.83 -18.59
CA GLU A 21 8.50 6.90 -17.60
C GLU A 21 7.71 8.10 -18.15
N TYR A 22 7.93 8.44 -19.43
CA TYR A 22 7.18 9.51 -20.08
C TYR A 22 5.71 9.15 -20.28
N ALA A 23 5.41 7.91 -20.71
CA ALA A 23 4.05 7.42 -20.86
C ALA A 23 3.29 7.44 -19.53
N ASP A 24 3.91 6.97 -18.44
CA ASP A 24 3.33 6.98 -17.10
C ASP A 24 3.07 8.39 -16.59
N SER A 25 4.05 9.28 -16.77
CA SER A 25 3.93 10.69 -16.40
C SER A 25 2.78 11.38 -17.14
N LYS A 26 2.61 11.07 -18.43
CA LYS A 26 1.50 11.55 -19.24
C LYS A 26 0.17 11.00 -18.77
N ALA A 27 0.07 9.69 -18.55
CA ALA A 27 -1.15 9.05 -18.07
C ALA A 27 -1.61 9.66 -16.74
N PHE A 28 -0.68 9.93 -15.82
CA PHE A 28 -1.03 10.60 -14.56
C PHE A 28 -1.47 12.05 -14.77
N TYR A 29 -0.74 12.81 -15.59
CA TYR A 29 -1.14 14.17 -15.93
C TYR A 29 -2.55 14.23 -16.52
N GLU A 30 -2.89 13.33 -17.43
CA GLU A 30 -4.22 13.24 -18.05
C GLU A 30 -5.34 13.02 -17.03
N ARG A 31 -5.06 12.24 -15.96
CA ARG A 31 -6.01 12.05 -14.86
C ARG A 31 -6.22 13.31 -14.04
N VAL A 32 -5.22 14.19 -13.88
CA VAL A 32 -5.30 15.34 -12.96
C VAL A 32 -5.46 16.70 -13.66
N LYS A 33 -5.28 16.78 -14.99
CA LYS A 33 -5.26 18.04 -15.75
C LYS A 33 -6.55 18.88 -15.62
N HIS A 34 -7.64 18.27 -15.20
CA HIS A 34 -8.93 18.94 -15.02
C HIS A 34 -8.96 19.84 -13.76
N PHE A 35 -8.06 19.63 -12.79
CA PHE A 35 -7.90 20.54 -11.67
C PHE A 35 -7.09 21.78 -12.05
N THR A 36 -7.54 22.96 -11.61
CA THR A 36 -6.93 24.26 -11.96
C THR A 36 -5.43 24.35 -11.61
N GLU A 37 -5.02 23.69 -10.54
CA GLU A 37 -3.61 23.64 -10.10
C GLU A 37 -2.72 22.77 -10.99
N TYR A 38 -3.30 21.88 -11.80
CA TYR A 38 -2.60 20.96 -12.71
C TYR A 38 -2.88 21.24 -14.20
N LYS A 39 -3.48 22.38 -14.53
CA LYS A 39 -3.93 22.74 -15.90
C LYS A 39 -2.87 22.65 -17.00
N THR A 40 -1.59 22.71 -16.64
CA THR A 40 -0.49 22.53 -17.59
C THR A 40 0.52 21.54 -17.03
N TYR A 41 1.19 20.81 -17.92
CA TYR A 41 2.22 19.84 -17.52
C TYR A 41 3.33 20.49 -16.67
N SER A 42 3.70 21.74 -16.95
CA SER A 42 4.65 22.51 -16.12
C SER A 42 4.13 22.84 -14.72
N LYS A 43 2.82 23.09 -14.55
CA LYS A 43 2.23 23.27 -13.21
C LYS A 43 2.19 21.95 -12.45
N PHE A 44 1.78 20.87 -13.12
CA PHE A 44 1.80 19.52 -12.62
C PHE A 44 3.20 19.10 -12.15
N ALA A 45 4.19 19.13 -13.04
CA ALA A 45 5.56 18.77 -12.71
C ALA A 45 6.09 19.60 -11.53
N ARG A 46 5.86 20.91 -11.49
CA ARG A 46 6.29 21.74 -10.35
C ARG A 46 5.58 21.37 -9.06
N LYS A 47 4.28 21.10 -9.08
CA LYS A 47 3.54 20.71 -7.88
C LYS A 47 4.02 19.34 -7.39
N VAL A 48 4.21 18.37 -8.26
CA VAL A 48 4.76 17.05 -7.91
C VAL A 48 6.19 17.18 -7.36
N LEU A 49 7.07 17.95 -8.01
CA LEU A 49 8.46 18.13 -7.55
C LEU A 49 8.60 18.92 -6.24
N THR A 50 7.62 19.77 -5.89
CA THR A 50 7.72 20.64 -4.68
C THR A 50 6.79 20.24 -3.55
N LYS A 51 5.72 19.48 -3.85
CA LYS A 51 4.67 19.07 -2.91
C LYS A 51 4.39 17.56 -2.95
N GLY A 52 5.01 16.82 -3.87
CA GLY A 52 5.00 15.37 -3.81
C GLY A 52 5.67 14.95 -2.50
N TYR A 53 4.94 14.23 -1.66
CA TYR A 53 5.51 13.61 -0.49
C TYR A 53 6.16 12.29 -0.92
N VAL A 54 7.42 12.08 -0.54
CA VAL A 54 8.03 10.75 -0.58
C VAL A 54 7.69 10.11 0.76
N LYS A 55 6.74 9.18 0.77
CA LYS A 55 6.45 8.36 1.95
C LYS A 55 7.32 7.12 1.91
N GLN A 56 8.29 7.06 2.81
CA GLN A 56 8.98 5.81 3.11
C GLN A 56 8.02 4.95 3.93
N ILE A 57 7.41 3.97 3.28
CA ILE A 57 6.63 2.94 3.95
C ILE A 57 7.65 1.93 4.49
N THR A 58 8.04 2.10 5.75
CA THR A 58 8.76 1.05 6.48
C THR A 58 7.72 0.14 7.11
N PHE A 59 7.60 -1.09 6.63
CA PHE A 59 6.78 -2.09 7.32
C PHE A 59 7.41 -2.36 8.68
N THR A 60 6.66 -2.14 9.76
CA THR A 60 7.08 -2.42 11.13
C THR A 60 7.01 -3.90 11.48
N PHE A 61 6.47 -4.73 10.58
CA PHE A 61 6.32 -6.17 10.75
C PHE A 61 6.93 -6.95 9.58
N ASP A 62 7.43 -8.17 9.84
CA ASP A 62 7.87 -9.09 8.79
C ASP A 62 6.67 -9.88 8.26
N PRO A 63 6.30 -9.76 6.97
CA PRO A 63 5.20 -10.52 6.37
C PRO A 63 5.35 -12.05 6.51
N ARG A 64 6.57 -12.55 6.70
CA ARG A 64 6.84 -13.98 6.90
C ARG A 64 6.29 -14.49 8.22
N GLU A 65 6.25 -13.66 9.26
CA GLU A 65 5.68 -14.03 10.54
C GLU A 65 4.18 -14.25 10.40
N LEU A 66 3.46 -13.30 9.76
CA LEU A 66 2.03 -13.43 9.48
C LEU A 66 1.70 -14.69 8.66
N LEU A 67 2.49 -14.97 7.61
CA LEU A 67 2.32 -16.17 6.79
C LEU A 67 2.55 -17.46 7.58
N SER A 68 3.47 -17.45 8.55
CA SER A 68 3.72 -18.59 9.43
C SER A 68 2.52 -18.89 10.32
N GLU A 69 1.86 -17.86 10.85
CA GLU A 69 0.64 -17.99 11.66
C GLU A 69 -0.52 -18.58 10.85
N VAL A 70 -0.78 -18.03 9.66
CA VAL A 70 -1.78 -18.55 8.72
C VAL A 70 -1.51 -20.02 8.40
N ARG A 71 -0.24 -20.37 8.13
CA ARG A 71 0.16 -21.75 7.83
C ARG A 71 -0.12 -22.69 8.99
N ARG A 72 0.18 -22.27 10.22
CA ARG A 72 -0.07 -23.06 11.44
C ARG A 72 -1.56 -23.34 11.62
N ILE A 73 -2.41 -22.31 11.47
CA ILE A 73 -3.87 -22.45 11.50
C ILE A 73 -4.33 -23.43 10.42
N GLY A 74 -3.81 -23.31 9.19
CA GLY A 74 -4.13 -24.21 8.09
C GLY A 74 -3.76 -25.68 8.40
N ILE A 75 -2.63 -25.92 9.06
CA ILE A 75 -2.23 -27.26 9.52
C ILE A 75 -3.24 -27.80 10.54
N ASN A 76 -3.63 -26.98 11.53
CA ASN A 76 -4.59 -27.36 12.56
C ASN A 76 -5.98 -27.70 11.95
N VAL A 77 -6.48 -26.85 11.04
CA VAL A 77 -7.71 -27.11 10.28
C VAL A 77 -7.62 -28.44 9.52
N ASN A 78 -6.50 -28.71 8.85
CA ASN A 78 -6.31 -29.94 8.09
C ASN A 78 -6.29 -31.18 8.99
N GLN A 79 -5.73 -31.08 10.19
CA GLN A 79 -5.77 -32.16 11.18
C GLN A 79 -7.21 -32.45 11.64
N ILE A 80 -8.02 -31.41 11.90
CA ILE A 80 -9.43 -31.56 12.24
C ILE A 80 -10.18 -32.24 11.09
N ALA A 81 -9.99 -31.76 9.85
CA ALA A 81 -10.62 -32.35 8.68
C ALA A 81 -10.26 -33.82 8.52
N TRP A 82 -8.99 -34.18 8.72
CA TRP A 82 -8.54 -35.57 8.69
C TRP A 82 -9.20 -36.43 9.77
N LYS A 83 -9.31 -35.95 11.01
CA LYS A 83 -9.99 -36.65 12.11
C LYS A 83 -11.47 -36.86 11.79
N VAL A 84 -12.16 -35.81 11.33
CA VAL A 84 -13.56 -35.91 10.91
C VAL A 84 -13.73 -36.95 9.80
N ASN A 85 -12.86 -36.93 8.80
CA ASN A 85 -12.94 -37.87 7.68
C ASN A 85 -12.69 -39.33 8.10
N ARG A 86 -11.89 -39.58 9.14
CA ARG A 86 -11.59 -40.94 9.64
C ARG A 86 -12.54 -41.44 10.71
N GLU A 87 -12.87 -40.58 11.66
CA GLU A 87 -13.54 -40.95 12.92
C GLU A 87 -15.00 -40.47 12.93
N ASN A 88 -15.42 -39.73 11.89
CA ASN A 88 -16.74 -39.12 11.75
C ASN A 88 -17.12 -38.23 12.96
N THR A 89 -16.11 -37.69 13.64
CA THR A 89 -16.26 -36.85 14.82
C THR A 89 -15.15 -35.80 14.87
N ALA A 90 -15.46 -34.64 15.44
CA ALA A 90 -14.51 -33.59 15.79
C ALA A 90 -14.64 -33.27 17.27
N ALA A 91 -13.51 -33.10 17.95
CA ALA A 91 -13.51 -32.56 19.29
C ALA A 91 -13.93 -31.09 19.25
N LYS A 92 -14.92 -30.70 20.07
CA LYS A 92 -15.37 -29.31 20.17
C LYS A 92 -14.23 -28.36 20.58
N THR A 93 -13.27 -28.87 21.35
CA THR A 93 -12.06 -28.16 21.77
C THR A 93 -11.22 -27.76 20.56
N ASP A 94 -10.93 -28.71 19.65
CA ASP A 94 -10.11 -28.46 18.46
C ASP A 94 -10.72 -27.36 17.57
N ILE A 95 -12.05 -27.38 17.41
CA ILE A 95 -12.78 -26.35 16.66
C ILE A 95 -12.67 -24.99 17.38
N SER A 96 -12.88 -24.96 18.70
CA SER A 96 -12.83 -23.72 19.48
C SER A 96 -11.44 -23.09 19.52
N ASP A 97 -10.39 -23.92 19.51
CA ASP A 97 -9.00 -23.47 19.52
C ASP A 97 -8.64 -22.83 18.18
N VAL A 98 -8.98 -23.47 17.06
CA VAL A 98 -8.80 -22.88 15.72
C VAL A 98 -9.57 -21.58 15.56
N GLN A 99 -10.83 -21.53 16.05
CA GLN A 99 -11.61 -20.28 16.02
C GLN A 99 -10.91 -19.16 16.79
N ARG A 100 -10.34 -19.47 17.95
CA ARG A 100 -9.58 -18.48 18.74
C ARG A 100 -8.31 -18.02 18.03
N GLU A 101 -7.57 -18.93 17.41
CA GLU A 101 -6.37 -18.59 16.63
C GLU A 101 -6.71 -17.68 15.45
N VAL A 102 -7.80 -17.97 14.73
CA VAL A 102 -8.28 -17.12 13.62
C VAL A 102 -8.69 -15.74 14.12
N SER A 103 -9.49 -15.64 15.19
CA SER A 103 -9.90 -14.35 15.74
C SER A 103 -8.73 -13.51 16.26
N ALA A 104 -7.70 -14.15 16.82
CA ALA A 104 -6.48 -13.46 17.23
C ALA A 104 -5.72 -12.90 16.02
N LEU A 105 -5.57 -13.70 14.96
CA LEU A 105 -4.95 -13.28 13.71
C LEU A 105 -5.71 -12.12 13.06
N GLU A 106 -7.04 -12.19 12.99
CA GLU A 106 -7.89 -11.13 12.46
C GLU A 106 -7.70 -9.81 13.23
N SER A 107 -7.65 -9.88 14.55
CA SER A 107 -7.43 -8.71 15.41
C SER A 107 -6.08 -8.05 15.15
N GLU A 108 -5.02 -8.86 14.98
CA GLU A 108 -3.68 -8.36 14.70
C GLU A 108 -3.56 -7.74 13.31
N VAL A 109 -4.16 -8.37 12.29
CA VAL A 109 -4.23 -7.79 10.93
C VAL A 109 -4.98 -6.46 10.94
N MET A 110 -6.11 -6.37 11.65
CA MET A 110 -6.84 -5.10 11.78
C MET A 110 -6.00 -4.02 12.47
N ARG A 111 -5.24 -4.38 13.51
CA ARG A 111 -4.32 -3.46 14.19
C ARG A 111 -3.26 -2.92 13.22
N LEU A 112 -2.63 -3.80 12.44
CA LEU A 112 -1.62 -3.43 11.44
C LEU A 112 -2.21 -2.54 10.32
N CYS A 113 -3.40 -2.86 9.83
CA CYS A 113 -4.09 -2.03 8.84
C CYS A 113 -4.42 -0.63 9.39
N HIS A 114 -4.87 -0.55 10.64
CA HIS A 114 -5.13 0.75 11.29
C HIS A 114 -3.85 1.57 11.48
N GLU A 115 -2.76 0.94 11.92
CA GLU A 115 -1.44 1.57 12.02
C GLU A 115 -0.99 2.13 10.66
N PHE A 116 -1.13 1.34 9.59
CA PHE A 116 -0.83 1.77 8.23
C PHE A 116 -1.70 2.96 7.78
N GLU A 117 -3.01 2.93 8.01
CA GLU A 117 -3.90 4.04 7.66
C GLU A 117 -3.53 5.34 8.37
N SER A 118 -3.12 5.27 9.64
CA SER A 118 -2.69 6.45 10.39
C SER A 118 -1.44 7.11 9.78
N VAL A 119 -0.45 6.31 9.38
CA VAL A 119 0.78 6.79 8.73
C VAL A 119 0.53 7.31 7.31
N VAL A 120 -0.45 6.74 6.60
CA VAL A 120 -0.78 7.16 5.23
C VAL A 120 -1.64 8.44 5.18
N ARG A 121 -2.36 8.79 6.25
CA ARG A 121 -3.23 9.99 6.28
C ARG A 121 -2.54 11.30 6.72
N ASP A 122 -1.31 11.25 7.24
CA ASP A 122 -0.48 12.43 7.56
C ASP A 122 0.30 13.02 6.36
#